data_AF-A0A942CJ31-F1
#
_entry.id   AF-A0A942CJ31-F1
#
_cell.length_a   1.000
_cell.length_b   1.000
_cell.length_c   1.000
_cell.angle_alpha   90.00
_cell.angle_beta   90.00
_cell.angle_gamma   90.00
#
_symmetry.space_group_name_H-M   'P 1'
#
loop_
_entity.id
_entity.type
_entity.pdbx_description
1 polymer ?
#
loop_
_entity_poly.entity_id
_entity_poly.type
_entity_poly.pdbx_seq_one_letter_code
_entity_poly.pdbx_strand_id
1 'polypeptide(L)'
;MIGDFLDEEPQPQISRKASAPRSEPVQEADLRASITAERTAAAEPRPVPRATTRPQPSVIRYQLNLTPKSKVMLEDFVKHIQTYSPQNDARTSEVFQGIMTLLHGAMNELELSDLPRRGAWGSVTAKNFPSALGAAFERAIITAAKRRGRF
;
A
#
# COMPACT_ATOMS: atom_id res chain seq x y z
N MET A 1 30.68 -7.84 52.10
CA MET A 1 31.18 -9.22 52.30
C MET A 1 29.96 -10.06 52.63
N ILE A 2 29.80 -11.23 52.00
CA ILE A 2 28.51 -11.95 51.83
C ILE A 2 27.59 -11.12 50.89
N GLY A 3 26.96 -11.65 49.84
CA GLY A 3 27.04 -12.91 49.07
C GLY A 3 25.95 -12.77 47.98
N ASP A 4 26.17 -12.89 46.67
CA ASP A 4 26.76 -13.95 45.83
C ASP A 4 25.87 -15.21 45.67
N PHE A 5 25.85 -15.75 44.44
CA PHE A 5 25.12 -16.89 43.86
C PHE A 5 23.67 -16.74 43.29
N LEU A 6 23.61 -16.96 41.95
CA LEU A 6 22.62 -17.75 41.17
C LEU A 6 21.16 -17.24 41.04
N ASP A 7 20.43 -17.48 39.95
CA ASP A 7 20.67 -18.38 38.78
C ASP A 7 20.30 -17.72 37.43
N GLU A 8 20.71 -18.34 36.31
CA GLU A 8 20.62 -17.79 34.94
C GLU A 8 19.89 -18.72 33.94
N GLU A 9 19.09 -18.13 33.03
CA GLU A 9 18.50 -18.75 31.82
C GLU A 9 17.53 -19.96 31.97
N PRO A 10 16.90 -20.49 30.88
CA PRO A 10 16.68 -19.93 29.54
C PRO A 10 15.19 -19.93 29.09
N GLN A 11 14.89 -19.28 27.94
CA GLN A 11 13.64 -19.54 27.20
C GLN A 11 13.77 -20.76 26.27
N PRO A 12 12.80 -21.71 26.23
CA PRO A 12 12.81 -22.82 25.29
C PRO A 12 12.44 -22.37 23.85
N GLN A 13 13.11 -22.99 22.87
CA GLN A 13 13.17 -22.50 21.49
C GLN A 13 12.10 -23.09 20.55
N ILE A 14 11.91 -22.45 19.39
CA ILE A 14 11.03 -22.91 18.31
C ILE A 14 11.57 -24.21 17.69
N SER A 15 10.83 -25.33 17.84
CA SER A 15 11.23 -26.61 17.25
C SER A 15 10.52 -26.89 15.92
N ARG A 16 11.27 -26.80 14.82
CA ARG A 16 10.88 -27.33 13.49
C ARG A 16 11.51 -28.71 13.28
N LYS A 17 10.70 -29.76 13.17
CA LYS A 17 11.05 -31.02 12.47
C LYS A 17 9.84 -31.41 11.60
N ALA A 18 9.93 -31.47 10.26
CA ALA A 18 10.84 -32.20 9.37
C ALA A 18 10.24 -33.56 8.95
N SER A 19 10.24 -33.81 7.64
CA SER A 19 9.58 -34.92 6.95
C SER A 19 10.40 -36.22 6.98
N ALA A 20 9.71 -37.36 6.86
CA ALA A 20 10.32 -38.65 6.54
C ALA A 20 9.59 -39.32 5.36
N PRO A 21 10.28 -39.76 4.29
CA PRO A 21 9.70 -40.53 3.19
C PRO A 21 9.70 -42.04 3.50
N ARG A 22 8.98 -42.83 2.70
CA ARG A 22 9.06 -44.30 2.70
C ARG A 22 9.11 -44.84 1.27
N SER A 23 9.96 -45.84 1.04
CA SER A 23 10.35 -46.35 -0.28
C SER A 23 9.40 -47.41 -0.86
N GLU A 24 9.42 -47.54 -2.19
CA GLU A 24 8.91 -48.67 -2.99
C GLU A 24 9.87 -49.90 -2.91
N PRO A 25 9.59 -51.09 -3.51
CA PRO A 25 9.52 -51.26 -4.98
C PRO A 25 8.52 -52.33 -5.54
N VAL A 26 8.12 -52.16 -6.83
CA VAL A 26 8.21 -53.10 -8.00
C VAL A 26 7.89 -54.61 -7.74
N GLN A 27 7.02 -55.35 -8.46
CA GLN A 27 6.93 -55.75 -9.90
C GLN A 27 5.56 -56.48 -10.14
N GLU A 28 5.08 -57.07 -11.27
CA GLU A 28 5.50 -57.33 -12.68
C GLU A 28 4.22 -57.56 -13.58
N ALA A 29 4.34 -57.32 -14.90
CA ALA A 29 3.73 -57.98 -16.09
C ALA A 29 2.25 -58.45 -16.26
N ASP A 30 1.78 -58.17 -17.48
CA ASP A 30 0.96 -58.99 -18.42
C ASP A 30 -0.41 -59.59 -18.05
N LEU A 31 -1.42 -59.15 -18.83
CA LEU A 31 -2.36 -60.05 -19.52
C LEU A 31 -3.11 -59.33 -20.67
N ARG A 32 -2.76 -59.68 -21.93
CA ARG A 32 -3.54 -59.48 -23.19
C ARG A 32 -3.82 -58.02 -23.59
N ALA A 33 -3.21 -57.43 -24.63
CA ALA A 33 -3.08 -57.89 -26.02
C ALA A 33 -4.43 -58.09 -26.75
N SER A 34 -5.15 -56.99 -27.00
CA SER A 34 -6.20 -56.74 -28.01
C SER A 34 -6.73 -55.30 -27.74
N ILE A 35 -6.85 -54.35 -28.67
CA ILE A 35 -6.84 -54.39 -30.14
C ILE A 35 -5.72 -53.47 -30.67
N THR A 36 -4.95 -53.96 -31.64
CA THR A 36 -4.06 -53.13 -32.48
C THR A 36 -4.78 -52.83 -33.80
N ALA A 37 -4.50 -51.66 -34.39
CA ALA A 37 -5.05 -51.11 -35.63
C ALA A 37 -6.47 -50.52 -35.55
N GLU A 38 -6.74 -49.65 -36.52
CA GLU A 38 -8.05 -49.08 -36.89
C GLU A 38 -8.82 -48.25 -35.84
N ARG A 39 -8.27 -47.08 -35.49
CA ARG A 39 -9.06 -45.84 -35.65
C ARG A 39 -8.24 -44.55 -35.77
N THR A 40 -8.51 -43.84 -36.86
CA THR A 40 -8.39 -42.37 -37.01
C THR A 40 -7.02 -41.74 -36.74
N ALA A 41 -6.21 -41.61 -37.79
CA ALA A 41 -5.23 -40.54 -37.86
C ALA A 41 -5.96 -39.18 -37.96
N ALA A 42 -5.94 -38.38 -36.89
CA ALA A 42 -6.46 -37.01 -36.91
C ALA A 42 -5.69 -36.11 -35.92
N ALA A 43 -5.10 -35.04 -36.46
CA ALA A 43 -4.58 -33.86 -35.77
C ALA A 43 -3.74 -34.07 -34.49
N GLU A 44 -2.41 -33.91 -34.63
CA GLU A 44 -1.61 -33.40 -33.51
C GLU A 44 -2.20 -32.05 -33.05
N PRO A 45 -2.41 -31.83 -31.73
CA PRO A 45 -2.81 -30.53 -31.23
C PRO A 45 -1.62 -29.56 -31.33
N ARG A 46 -1.51 -28.83 -32.44
CA ARG A 46 -0.55 -27.73 -32.58
C ARG A 46 -0.65 -26.82 -31.35
N PRO A 47 0.44 -26.56 -30.62
CA PRO A 47 0.39 -25.69 -29.46
C PRO A 47 0.06 -24.27 -29.94
N VAL A 48 -1.18 -23.84 -29.70
CA VAL A 48 -1.56 -22.44 -29.90
C VAL A 48 -0.63 -21.57 -29.04
N PRO A 49 0.09 -20.60 -29.63
CA PRO A 49 1.00 -19.76 -28.85
C PRO A 49 0.17 -19.03 -27.81
N ARG A 50 0.39 -19.39 -26.54
CA ARG A 50 -0.37 -18.87 -25.39
C ARG A 50 -0.16 -17.35 -25.38
N ALA A 51 -1.18 -16.60 -25.80
CA ALA A 51 -1.06 -15.17 -26.01
C ALA A 51 -0.53 -14.53 -24.71
N THR A 52 0.71 -14.03 -24.76
CA THR A 52 1.38 -13.45 -23.60
C THR A 52 0.67 -12.16 -23.26
N THR A 53 -0.33 -12.26 -22.38
CA THR A 53 -1.14 -11.14 -21.90
C THR A 53 -0.19 -10.13 -21.27
N ARG A 54 0.16 -9.09 -22.04
CA ARG A 54 1.11 -8.07 -21.62
C ARG A 54 0.62 -7.53 -20.28
N PRO A 55 1.41 -7.62 -19.19
CA PRO A 55 0.95 -7.22 -17.88
C PRO A 55 0.55 -5.75 -17.95
N GLN A 56 -0.74 -5.48 -17.75
CA GLN A 56 -1.25 -4.12 -17.65
C GLN A 56 -0.53 -3.43 -16.48
N PRO A 57 -0.08 -2.18 -16.62
CA PRO A 57 0.59 -1.48 -15.54
C PRO A 57 -0.34 -1.45 -14.32
N SER A 58 0.15 -1.96 -13.19
CA SER A 58 -0.65 -2.06 -11.98
C SER A 58 -1.00 -0.67 -11.47
N VAL A 59 -2.31 -0.42 -11.30
CA VAL A 59 -2.80 0.85 -10.76
C VAL A 59 -2.28 1.01 -9.33
N ILE A 60 -1.34 1.93 -9.14
CA ILE A 60 -0.73 2.20 -7.83
C ILE A 60 -1.81 2.77 -6.90
N ARG A 61 -2.16 2.01 -5.86
CA ARG A 61 -3.13 2.42 -4.85
C ARG A 61 -2.40 2.99 -3.64
N TYR A 62 -2.50 4.30 -3.44
CA TYR A 62 -1.98 4.97 -2.26
C TYR A 62 -2.97 4.83 -1.09
N GLN A 63 -2.54 4.19 0.00
CA GLN A 63 -3.30 4.13 1.25
C GLN A 63 -2.78 5.19 2.23
N LEU A 64 -3.64 6.16 2.57
CA LEU A 64 -3.30 7.23 3.50
C LEU A 64 -3.67 6.85 4.93
N ASN A 65 -2.67 6.70 5.80
CA ASN A 65 -2.88 6.39 7.22
C ASN A 65 -3.20 7.68 7.99
N LEU A 66 -4.49 7.90 8.27
CA LEU A 66 -5.00 9.06 9.01
C LEU A 66 -5.08 8.77 10.52
N THR A 67 -4.89 9.80 11.34
CA THR A 67 -5.30 9.74 12.76
C THR A 67 -6.84 9.75 12.88
N PRO A 68 -7.44 9.25 13.96
CA PRO A 68 -8.89 9.32 14.16
C PRO A 68 -9.44 10.75 14.04
N LYS A 69 -8.73 11.75 14.59
CA LYS A 69 -9.09 13.17 14.47
C LYS A 69 -9.02 13.66 13.01
N SER A 70 -7.96 13.29 12.28
CA SER A 70 -7.79 13.63 10.86
C SER A 70 -8.85 12.96 9.97
N LYS A 71 -9.32 11.77 10.35
CA LYS A 71 -10.42 11.09 9.66
C LYS A 71 -11.73 11.87 9.82
N VAL A 72 -12.11 12.23 11.05
CA VAL A 72 -13.32 13.03 11.32
C VAL A 72 -13.29 14.37 10.56
N MET A 73 -12.17 15.10 10.63
CA MET A 73 -12.00 16.36 9.90
C MET A 73 -12.20 16.23 8.37
N LEU A 74 -11.80 15.09 7.80
CA LEU A 74 -11.98 14.80 6.38
C LEU A 74 -13.44 14.40 6.06
N GLU A 75 -14.09 13.62 6.92
CA GLU A 75 -15.51 13.26 6.80
C GLU A 75 -16.41 14.49 6.92
N ASP A 76 -16.11 15.40 7.87
CA ASP A 76 -16.79 16.70 8.01
C ASP A 76 -16.63 17.57 6.75
N PHE A 77 -15.43 17.62 6.16
CA PHE A 77 -15.16 18.42 4.95
C PHE A 77 -15.84 17.84 3.70
N VAL A 78 -15.83 16.51 3.53
CA VAL A 78 -16.61 15.82 2.49
C VAL A 78 -18.10 16.09 2.66
N LYS A 79 -18.62 15.93 3.89
CA LYS A 79 -20.04 16.20 4.20
C LYS A 79 -20.42 17.66 3.94
N HIS A 80 -19.57 18.62 4.28
CA HIS A 80 -19.79 20.03 3.98
C HIS A 80 -19.93 20.27 2.47
N ILE A 81 -19.02 19.69 1.66
CA ILE A 81 -19.12 19.75 0.20
C ILE A 81 -20.42 19.10 -0.28
N GLN A 82 -20.77 17.90 0.18
CA GLN A 82 -22.02 17.22 -0.18
C GLN A 82 -23.30 17.96 0.27
N THR A 83 -23.21 18.89 1.23
CA THR A 83 -24.35 19.66 1.74
C THR A 83 -24.55 20.99 1.01
N TYR A 84 -23.48 21.61 0.51
CA TYR A 84 -23.50 22.97 -0.04
C TYR A 84 -23.02 23.08 -1.51
N SER A 85 -22.52 21.98 -2.09
CA SER A 85 -22.27 21.85 -3.54
C SER A 85 -23.53 21.41 -4.27
N PRO A 86 -23.68 21.71 -5.58
CA PRO A 86 -24.65 21.01 -6.44
C PRO A 86 -24.43 19.50 -6.57
N GLN A 87 -23.23 18.99 -6.21
CA GLN A 87 -22.86 17.58 -6.33
C GLN A 87 -22.89 16.86 -4.95
N ASN A 88 -24.01 16.20 -4.67
CA ASN A 88 -24.30 15.64 -3.34
C ASN A 88 -23.59 14.29 -3.04
N ASP A 89 -22.95 13.65 -4.03
CA ASP A 89 -22.24 12.36 -3.88
C ASP A 89 -20.71 12.48 -3.93
N ALA A 90 -20.18 13.71 -3.82
CA ALA A 90 -18.75 14.03 -3.92
C ALA A 90 -17.87 13.11 -3.06
N ARG A 91 -16.82 12.55 -3.66
CA ARG A 91 -16.01 11.47 -3.08
C ARG A 91 -14.77 12.00 -2.39
N THR A 92 -14.34 11.32 -1.32
CA THR A 92 -13.09 11.61 -0.59
C THR A 92 -11.86 11.74 -1.51
N SER A 93 -11.80 10.95 -2.59
CA SER A 93 -10.74 11.01 -3.60
C SER A 93 -10.74 12.31 -4.42
N GLU A 94 -11.91 12.84 -4.73
CA GLU A 94 -12.08 14.08 -5.52
C GLU A 94 -11.75 15.30 -4.67
N VAL A 95 -12.16 15.28 -3.39
CA VAL A 95 -11.79 16.27 -2.38
C VAL A 95 -10.27 16.30 -2.18
N PHE A 96 -9.61 15.13 -2.05
CA PHE A 96 -8.15 15.07 -2.03
C PHE A 96 -7.51 15.55 -3.32
N GLN A 97 -8.06 15.21 -4.50
CA GLN A 97 -7.53 15.67 -5.79
C GLN A 97 -7.58 17.20 -5.91
N GLY A 98 -8.65 17.85 -5.42
CA GLY A 98 -8.76 19.30 -5.34
C GLY A 98 -7.68 19.93 -4.46
N ILE A 99 -7.51 19.41 -3.24
CA ILE A 99 -6.47 19.87 -2.29
C ILE A 99 -5.06 19.69 -2.88
N MET A 100 -4.76 18.52 -3.47
CA MET A 100 -3.47 18.26 -4.11
C MET A 100 -3.24 19.17 -5.32
N THR A 101 -4.27 19.47 -6.12
CA THR A 101 -4.16 20.39 -7.26
C THR A 101 -3.85 21.82 -6.81
N LEU A 102 -4.46 22.26 -5.70
CA LEU A 102 -4.18 23.57 -5.09
C LEU A 102 -2.74 23.66 -4.56
N LEU A 103 -2.29 22.64 -3.82
CA LEU A 103 -0.93 22.56 -3.26
C LEU A 103 0.15 22.45 -4.34
N HIS A 104 -0.05 21.58 -5.33
CA HIS A 104 0.84 21.45 -6.49
C HIS A 104 0.92 22.78 -7.26
N GLY A 105 -0.21 23.46 -7.42
CA GLY A 105 -0.28 24.81 -7.97
C GLY A 105 0.43 25.89 -7.14
N ALA A 106 0.88 25.59 -5.91
CA ALA A 106 1.61 26.51 -5.04
C ALA A 106 3.07 26.07 -4.76
N MET A 107 3.55 24.95 -5.33
CA MET A 107 4.87 24.38 -5.02
C MET A 107 6.05 25.33 -5.22
N ASN A 108 6.00 26.23 -6.21
CA ASN A 108 7.08 27.18 -6.46
C ASN A 108 7.21 28.25 -5.36
N GLU A 109 6.20 28.42 -4.50
CA GLU A 109 6.19 29.36 -3.36
C GLU A 109 6.28 28.62 -2.01
N LEU A 110 6.52 27.30 -2.04
CA LEU A 110 6.51 26.46 -0.85
C LEU A 110 7.87 26.49 -0.16
N GLU A 111 8.07 27.50 0.69
CA GLU A 111 9.26 27.57 1.55
C GLU A 111 9.17 26.55 2.70
N LEU A 112 10.24 25.78 2.87
CA LEU A 112 10.38 24.67 3.81
C LEU A 112 11.59 24.83 4.75
N SER A 113 12.47 25.81 4.53
CA SER A 113 13.64 26.10 5.38
C SER A 113 13.28 26.33 6.84
N ASP A 114 12.16 27.01 7.08
CA ASP A 114 11.62 27.35 8.41
C ASP A 114 11.07 26.15 9.18
N LEU A 115 10.87 24.99 8.54
CA LEU A 115 10.18 23.88 9.18
C LEU A 115 11.03 23.26 10.30
N PRO A 116 10.47 23.05 11.50
CA PRO A 116 11.19 22.37 12.57
C PRO A 116 11.53 20.94 12.13
N ARG A 117 12.78 20.53 12.34
CA ARG A 117 13.21 19.14 12.09
C ARG A 117 12.24 18.19 12.82
N ARG A 118 11.67 17.24 12.08
CA ARG A 118 10.74 16.25 12.63
C ARG A 118 11.46 15.42 13.69
N GLY A 119 11.17 15.69 14.96
CA GLY A 119 11.75 14.96 16.09
C GLY A 119 11.29 13.49 16.16
N ALA A 120 11.81 12.75 17.13
CA ALA A 120 11.46 11.35 17.37
C ALA A 120 9.95 11.15 17.51
N TRP A 121 9.45 9.97 17.14
CA TRP A 121 8.03 9.65 17.23
C TRP A 121 7.49 9.83 18.66
N GLY A 122 6.26 10.34 18.79
CA GLY A 122 5.66 10.70 20.09
C GLY A 122 6.11 12.05 20.69
N SER A 123 7.25 12.62 20.28
CA SER A 123 7.75 13.91 20.78
C SER A 123 6.80 15.09 20.48
N VAL A 124 6.91 16.16 21.28
CA VAL A 124 6.15 17.42 21.05
C VAL A 124 6.46 17.98 19.66
N THR A 125 7.73 17.99 19.25
CA THR A 125 8.17 18.36 17.90
C THR A 125 7.52 17.52 16.80
N ALA A 126 7.38 16.21 16.98
CA ALA A 126 6.71 15.34 16.00
C ALA A 126 5.19 15.54 15.95
N LYS A 127 4.56 15.91 17.08
CA LYS A 127 3.14 16.26 17.18
C LYS A 127 2.82 17.61 16.52
N ASN A 128 3.74 18.57 16.61
CA ASN A 128 3.58 19.92 16.05
C ASN A 128 3.94 20.00 14.55
N PHE A 129 4.74 19.06 14.03
CA PHE A 129 5.19 19.05 12.63
C PHE A 129 4.06 19.14 11.58
N PRO A 130 2.90 18.46 11.72
CA PRO A 130 1.77 18.63 10.78
C PRO A 130 1.18 20.05 10.79
N SER A 131 1.19 20.75 11.93
CA SER A 131 0.72 22.14 12.03
C SER A 131 1.71 23.10 11.37
N ALA A 132 3.01 22.86 11.52
CA ALA A 132 4.05 23.64 10.84
C ALA A 132 3.96 23.47 9.31
N LEU A 133 3.73 22.24 8.82
CA LEU A 133 3.44 21.99 7.40
C LEU A 133 2.18 22.75 6.93
N GLY A 134 1.10 22.74 7.71
CA GLY A 134 -0.12 23.49 7.41
C GLY A 134 0.13 24.99 7.21
N ALA A 135 0.90 25.61 8.11
CA ALA A 135 1.27 27.03 7.99
C ALA A 135 2.18 27.30 6.78
N ALA A 136 3.10 26.39 6.44
CA ALA A 136 3.90 26.52 5.21
C ALA A 136 3.02 26.45 3.95
N PHE A 137 2.08 25.50 3.89
CA PHE A 137 1.11 25.36 2.81
C PHE A 137 0.21 26.59 2.64
N GLU A 138 -0.29 27.15 3.75
CA GLU A 138 -1.10 28.37 3.75
C GLU A 138 -0.35 29.57 3.14
N ARG A 139 0.88 29.82 3.62
CA ARG A 139 1.76 30.89 3.09
C ARG A 139 2.03 30.71 1.59
N ALA A 140 2.29 29.48 1.16
CA ALA A 140 2.53 29.15 -0.25
C ALA A 140 1.28 29.39 -1.13
N ILE A 141 0.10 28.93 -0.68
CA ILE A 141 -1.17 29.11 -1.39
C ILE A 141 -1.52 30.59 -1.55
N ILE A 142 -1.41 31.38 -0.47
CA ILE A 142 -1.69 32.83 -0.50
C ILE A 142 -0.75 33.54 -1.49
N THR A 143 0.54 33.23 -1.45
CA THR A 143 1.55 33.84 -2.34
C THR A 143 1.32 33.45 -3.80
N ALA A 144 1.04 32.17 -4.07
CA ALA A 144 0.74 31.66 -5.40
C ALA A 144 -0.57 32.23 -5.98
N ALA A 145 -1.55 32.54 -5.14
CA ALA A 145 -2.81 33.15 -5.55
C ALA A 145 -2.67 34.65 -5.84
N LYS A 146 -1.90 35.39 -5.01
CA LYS A 146 -1.53 36.79 -5.28
C LYS A 146 -0.79 36.94 -6.62
N ARG A 147 0.22 36.11 -6.88
CA ARG A 147 0.94 36.11 -8.18
C ARG A 147 0.03 35.82 -9.39
N ARG A 148 -1.08 35.13 -9.17
CA ARG A 148 -2.10 34.83 -10.21
C ARG A 148 -3.16 35.92 -10.38
N GLY A 149 -3.09 37.04 -9.67
CA GLY A 149 -4.11 38.09 -9.71
C GLY A 149 -5.48 37.61 -9.21
N ARG A 150 -5.50 36.71 -8.22
CA ARG A 150 -6.75 36.18 -7.62
C ARG A 150 -7.09 36.82 -6.26
N PHE A 151 -6.31 37.83 -5.86
CA PHE A 151 -6.42 38.67 -4.68
C PHE A 151 -5.77 40.02 -5.00
#